data_AF-A0A135LPF4-F1
#
_entry.id   AF-A0A135LPF4-F1
#
_cell.length_a   1.000
_cell.length_b   1.000
_cell.length_c   1.000
_cell.angle_alpha   90.00
_cell.angle_beta   90.00
_cell.angle_gamma   90.00
#
_symmetry.space_group_name_H-M   'P 1'
#
loop_
_entity.id
_entity.type
_entity.pdbx_description
1 polymer ?
#
loop_
_entity_poly.entity_id
_entity_poly.type
_entity_poly.pdbx_seq_one_letter_code
_entity_poly.pdbx_strand_id
1 'polypeptide(L)'
;MATPDYHLIGLYTRYSSWTARVEAVLEYFQIPHTRQFIPLSEVPTSILMKIGLVPILQCHSLPSTIITDSLAICEFLAESNPTLALWPKDRQLRALARSAAAQMHSGFPVLRNNFSTNFLGKYTGNIPIPDGTDAEIARMLRIWDSARKATAERLAVLGEVDEGFLFGGFSIADAFFWPVLWRFRSYGLSLDGASPDVLAWMAKMWNDPVFKALGDSYYVQAEDPKTCIAHYDDIFRDRDDVQYSLFPRDWTFSVSG
;
A
#
# COMPACT_ATOMS: atom_id res chain seq x y z
N MET A 1 6.65 29.42 -7.26
CA MET A 1 5.66 28.68 -6.44
C MET A 1 6.26 28.49 -5.06
N ALA A 2 5.45 28.60 -3.99
CA ALA A 2 5.95 28.35 -2.64
C ALA A 2 6.35 26.88 -2.50
N THR A 3 7.43 26.61 -1.76
CA THR A 3 7.84 25.23 -1.44
C THR A 3 6.71 24.55 -0.67
N PRO A 4 6.29 23.32 -1.05
CA PRO A 4 5.29 22.57 -0.29
C PRO A 4 5.69 22.39 1.18
N ASP A 5 4.71 22.36 2.09
CA ASP A 5 4.99 22.20 3.52
C ASP A 5 5.59 20.83 3.83
N TYR A 6 5.12 19.79 3.15
CA TYR A 6 5.48 18.40 3.39
C TYR A 6 6.68 17.95 2.55
N HIS A 7 7.65 17.29 3.20
CA HIS A 7 8.76 16.61 2.57
C HIS A 7 8.80 15.14 3.02
N LEU A 8 8.48 14.22 2.11
CA LEU A 8 8.49 12.77 2.36
C LEU A 8 9.89 12.21 2.09
N ILE A 9 10.49 11.58 3.08
CA ILE A 9 11.73 10.82 2.91
C ILE A 9 11.42 9.34 3.09
N GLY A 10 11.83 8.52 2.12
CA GLY A 10 11.54 7.09 2.13
C GLY A 10 12.52 6.26 1.31
N LEU A 11 12.26 4.96 1.24
CA LEU A 11 12.90 4.10 0.24
C LEU A 11 12.05 4.12 -1.04
N TYR A 12 12.65 3.71 -2.15
CA TYR A 12 11.95 3.53 -3.42
C TYR A 12 10.70 2.67 -3.26
N THR A 13 9.57 3.23 -3.67
CA THR A 13 8.23 2.72 -3.38
C THR A 13 7.90 1.43 -4.11
N ARG A 14 8.65 1.09 -5.18
CA ARG A 14 8.55 -0.24 -5.80
C ARG A 14 8.91 -1.40 -4.85
N TYR A 15 9.77 -1.16 -3.85
CA TYR A 15 10.13 -2.14 -2.82
C TYR A 15 9.58 -1.82 -1.43
N SER A 16 9.34 -0.54 -1.12
CA SER A 16 8.94 -0.12 0.23
C SER A 16 7.44 -0.01 0.38
N SER A 17 6.80 -1.07 0.88
CA SER A 17 5.37 -1.04 1.19
C SER A 17 4.99 0.06 2.17
N TRP A 18 5.86 0.39 3.14
CA TRP A 18 5.58 1.44 4.13
C TRP A 18 5.58 2.83 3.51
N THR A 19 6.54 3.13 2.64
CA THR A 19 6.62 4.41 1.94
C THR A 19 5.49 4.53 0.91
N ALA A 20 5.18 3.44 0.19
CA ALA A 20 4.13 3.39 -0.82
C ALA A 20 2.74 3.72 -0.23
N ARG A 21 2.48 3.38 1.03
CA ARG A 21 1.23 3.74 1.74
C ARG A 21 1.07 5.25 1.87
N VAL A 22 2.14 5.95 2.27
CA VAL A 22 2.11 7.41 2.43
C VAL A 22 2.04 8.10 1.07
N GLU A 23 2.84 7.63 0.11
CA GLU A 23 2.81 8.15 -1.26
C GLU A 23 1.42 8.02 -1.90
N ALA A 24 0.74 6.88 -1.72
CA ALA A 24 -0.61 6.69 -2.21
C ALA A 24 -1.62 7.72 -1.66
N VAL A 25 -1.53 8.06 -0.37
CA VAL A 25 -2.39 9.10 0.23
C VAL A 25 -2.06 10.49 -0.32
N LEU A 26 -0.77 10.84 -0.38
CA LEU A 26 -0.33 12.14 -0.88
C LEU A 26 -0.75 12.37 -2.34
N GLU A 27 -0.55 11.37 -3.20
CA GLU A 27 -0.86 11.45 -4.62
C GLU A 27 -2.37 11.42 -4.89
N TYR A 28 -3.13 10.54 -4.23
CA TYR A 28 -4.57 10.45 -4.45
C TYR A 28 -5.31 11.73 -4.04
N PHE A 29 -4.95 12.29 -2.88
CA PHE A 29 -5.56 13.54 -2.39
C PHE A 29 -4.88 14.79 -2.94
N GLN A 30 -3.90 14.64 -3.85
CA GLN A 30 -3.15 15.74 -4.46
C GLN A 30 -2.57 16.72 -3.44
N ILE A 31 -2.10 16.18 -2.31
CA ILE A 31 -1.51 16.97 -1.23
C ILE A 31 -0.13 17.45 -1.72
N PRO A 32 0.11 18.78 -1.81
CA PRO A 32 1.39 19.29 -2.28
C PRO A 32 2.52 18.83 -1.37
N HIS A 33 3.53 18.18 -1.96
CA HIS A 33 4.68 17.68 -1.22
C HIS A 33 5.91 17.63 -2.12
N THR A 34 7.08 17.51 -1.49
CA THR A 34 8.31 17.08 -2.15
C THR A 34 8.69 15.70 -1.62
N ARG A 35 9.49 14.94 -2.37
CA ARG A 35 9.95 13.61 -1.96
C ARG A 35 11.43 13.41 -2.19
N GLN A 36 12.06 12.65 -1.31
CA GLN A 36 13.42 12.14 -1.47
C GLN A 36 13.41 10.63 -1.19
N PHE A 37 13.69 9.84 -2.23
CA PHE A 37 13.92 8.40 -2.07
C PHE A 37 15.41 8.13 -1.95
N ILE A 38 15.77 7.35 -0.92
CA ILE A 38 17.15 7.02 -0.61
C ILE A 38 17.36 5.53 -0.93
N PRO A 39 18.45 5.14 -1.62
CA PRO A 39 18.80 3.73 -1.77
C PRO A 39 19.01 3.07 -0.39
N LEU A 40 18.60 1.81 -0.24
CA LEU A 40 18.74 1.11 1.04
C LEU A 40 20.22 1.05 1.52
N SER A 41 21.16 0.89 0.58
CA SER A 41 22.60 0.90 0.84
C SER A 41 23.15 2.26 1.29
N GLU A 42 22.43 3.34 0.98
CA GLU A 42 22.85 4.72 1.24
C GLU A 42 22.07 5.36 2.39
N VAL A 43 21.16 4.62 3.05
CA VAL A 43 20.47 5.16 4.23
C VAL A 43 21.55 5.47 5.27
N PRO A 44 21.79 6.75 5.60
CA PRO A 44 22.89 7.12 6.47
C PRO A 44 22.74 6.39 7.78
N THR A 45 23.84 5.81 8.28
CA THR A 45 23.84 5.13 9.58
C THR A 45 23.32 6.07 10.68
N SER A 46 23.48 7.38 10.55
CA SER A 46 22.90 8.38 11.47
C SER A 46 21.37 8.48 11.43
N ILE A 47 20.72 8.27 10.28
CA ILE A 47 19.24 8.20 10.17
C ILE A 47 18.75 6.85 10.71
N LEU A 48 19.41 5.74 10.35
CA LEU A 48 19.13 4.42 10.91
C LEU A 48 19.38 4.33 12.42
N MET A 49 20.41 5.01 12.95
CA MET A 49 20.74 5.01 14.38
C MET A 49 19.86 5.96 15.20
N LYS A 50 19.34 7.06 14.62
CA LYS A 50 18.50 8.03 15.35
C LYS A 50 17.00 7.74 15.25
N ILE A 51 16.54 7.19 14.13
CA ILE A 51 15.10 7.02 13.83
C ILE A 51 14.76 5.57 13.46
N GLY A 52 15.72 4.77 13.00
CA GLY A 52 15.56 3.32 12.79
C GLY A 52 14.88 2.92 11.49
N LEU A 53 13.84 3.64 11.06
CA LEU A 53 12.93 3.20 10.00
C LEU A 53 12.42 4.39 9.15
N VAL A 54 12.06 4.10 7.90
CA VAL A 54 11.36 5.02 6.97
C VAL A 54 10.02 4.39 6.53
N PRO A 55 9.01 5.16 6.11
CA PRO A 55 9.01 6.59 5.77
C PRO A 55 9.12 7.53 6.97
N ILE A 56 9.61 8.74 6.72
CA ILE A 56 9.50 9.89 7.63
C ILE A 56 8.90 11.08 6.87
N LEU A 57 8.14 11.90 7.58
CA LEU A 57 7.61 13.17 7.08
C LEU A 57 8.25 14.32 7.83
N GLN A 58 8.84 15.24 7.09
CA GLN A 58 9.27 16.54 7.59
C GLN A 58 8.26 17.60 7.14
N CYS A 59 7.98 18.56 8.03
CA CYS A 59 7.05 19.65 7.76
C CYS A 59 7.77 20.98 7.99
N HIS A 60 7.75 21.89 7.03
CA HIS A 60 8.38 23.22 7.19
C HIS A 60 7.71 24.03 8.30
N SER A 61 6.41 23.84 8.50
CA SER A 61 5.61 24.40 9.60
C SER A 61 5.96 23.85 10.98
N LEU A 62 6.57 22.65 11.05
CA LEU A 62 7.03 21.99 12.28
C LEU A 62 8.51 21.59 12.17
N PRO A 63 9.45 22.56 12.07
CA PRO A 63 10.83 22.29 11.65
C PRO A 63 11.65 21.44 12.65
N SER A 64 11.19 21.34 13.91
CA SER A 64 11.84 20.54 14.96
C SER A 64 11.20 19.16 15.14
N THR A 65 10.18 18.81 14.34
CA THR A 65 9.42 17.57 14.49
C THR A 65 9.62 16.70 13.26
N ILE A 66 10.04 15.46 13.49
CA ILE A 66 10.07 14.42 12.47
C ILE A 66 8.97 13.42 12.81
N ILE A 67 8.04 13.25 11.88
CA ILE A 67 6.93 12.30 12.04
C ILE A 67 7.37 10.98 11.41
N THR A 68 7.30 9.92 12.20
CA THR A 68 7.72 8.57 11.81
C THR A 68 6.49 7.67 11.81
N ASP A 69 6.63 6.47 11.24
CA ASP A 69 5.55 5.50 11.05
C ASP A 69 4.52 5.89 9.98
N SER A 70 4.26 5.00 9.02
CA SER A 70 3.34 5.27 7.90
C SER A 70 1.92 5.62 8.35
N LEU A 71 1.42 5.03 9.45
CA LEU A 71 0.05 5.28 9.91
C LEU A 71 -0.03 6.59 10.68
N ALA A 72 0.95 6.88 11.53
CA ALA A 72 1.03 8.16 12.21
C ALA A 72 1.21 9.33 11.23
N ILE A 73 2.03 9.16 10.18
CA ILE A 73 2.14 10.14 9.08
C ILE A 73 0.78 10.35 8.40
N CYS A 74 0.04 9.30 8.07
CA CYS A 74 -1.27 9.42 7.42
C CYS A 74 -2.32 10.07 8.34
N GLU A 75 -2.32 9.77 9.65
CA GLU A 75 -3.20 10.45 10.61
C GLU A 75 -2.85 11.94 10.74
N PHE A 76 -1.56 12.28 10.76
CA PHE A 76 -1.12 13.69 10.74
C PHE A 76 -1.56 14.42 9.47
N LEU A 77 -1.45 13.77 8.30
CA LEU A 77 -1.96 14.34 7.04
C LEU A 77 -3.48 14.54 7.10
N ALA A 78 -4.23 13.61 7.69
CA ALA A 78 -5.68 13.74 7.87
C ALA A 78 -6.05 14.88 8.83
N GLU A 79 -5.30 15.05 9.92
CA GLU A 79 -5.47 16.16 10.86
C GLU A 79 -5.15 17.52 10.22
N SER A 80 -4.06 17.58 9.47
CA SER A 80 -3.53 18.82 8.88
C SER A 80 -4.32 19.27 7.64
N ASN A 81 -5.09 18.37 7.02
CA ASN A 81 -5.91 18.65 5.84
C ASN A 81 -7.39 18.29 6.08
N PRO A 82 -8.08 18.94 7.04
CA PRO A 82 -9.41 18.54 7.50
C PRO A 82 -10.51 18.69 6.44
N THR A 83 -10.25 19.43 5.37
CA THR A 83 -11.16 19.58 4.22
C THR A 83 -11.09 18.39 3.26
N LEU A 84 -10.00 17.62 3.31
CA LEU A 84 -9.80 16.42 2.51
C LEU A 84 -10.32 15.21 3.30
N ALA A 85 -11.17 14.41 2.68
CA ALA A 85 -11.78 13.24 3.32
C ALA A 85 -10.83 12.02 3.33
N LEU A 86 -9.65 12.15 3.94
CA LEU A 86 -8.65 11.07 4.06
C LEU A 86 -9.18 9.85 4.82
N TRP A 87 -10.15 10.11 5.71
CA TRP A 87 -11.00 9.12 6.32
C TRP A 87 -12.47 9.38 5.95
N PRO A 88 -13.34 8.37 5.99
CA PRO A 88 -14.78 8.56 5.81
C PRO A 88 -15.34 9.64 6.76
N LYS A 89 -16.30 10.44 6.28
CA LYS A 89 -16.96 11.48 7.09
C LYS A 89 -17.93 10.88 8.10
N ASP A 90 -18.62 9.80 7.75
CA ASP A 90 -19.47 9.06 8.69
C ASP A 90 -18.64 8.45 9.83
N ARG A 91 -19.15 8.57 11.07
CA ARG A 91 -18.43 8.14 12.27
C ARG A 91 -18.22 6.63 12.31
N GLN A 92 -19.20 5.85 11.88
CA GLN A 92 -19.12 4.39 11.89
C GLN A 92 -18.13 3.91 10.84
N LEU A 93 -18.24 4.40 9.60
CA LEU A 93 -17.29 4.05 8.53
C LEU A 93 -15.86 4.46 8.87
N ARG A 94 -15.66 5.64 9.48
CA ARG A 94 -14.33 6.07 9.94
C ARG A 94 -13.74 5.15 11.00
N ALA A 95 -14.56 4.68 11.95
CA ALA A 95 -14.10 3.76 12.99
C ALA A 95 -13.68 2.42 12.38
N LEU A 96 -14.45 1.89 11.43
CA LEU A 96 -14.14 0.66 10.72
C LEU A 96 -12.89 0.82 9.84
N ALA A 97 -12.75 1.92 9.11
CA ALA A 97 -11.59 2.21 8.27
C ALA A 97 -10.29 2.27 9.07
N ARG A 98 -10.29 3.00 10.20
CA ARG A 98 -9.14 3.06 11.11
C ARG A 98 -8.79 1.68 11.69
N SER A 99 -9.81 0.90 12.07
CA SER A 99 -9.60 -0.47 12.55
C SER A 99 -8.95 -1.36 11.50
N ALA A 100 -9.44 -1.33 10.26
CA ALA A 100 -8.88 -2.11 9.16
C ALA A 100 -7.43 -1.71 8.84
N ALA A 101 -7.16 -0.40 8.75
CA ALA A 101 -5.81 0.11 8.54
C ALA A 101 -4.86 -0.32 9.67
N ALA A 102 -5.28 -0.19 10.93
CA ALA A 102 -4.47 -0.61 12.09
C ALA A 102 -4.22 -2.13 12.10
N GLN A 103 -5.22 -2.95 11.76
CA GLN A 103 -5.06 -4.40 11.64
C GLN A 103 -4.06 -4.81 10.56
N MET A 104 -4.00 -4.08 9.45
CA MET A 104 -2.98 -4.27 8.43
C MET A 104 -1.61 -3.72 8.86
N HIS A 105 -1.60 -2.62 9.61
CA HIS A 105 -0.40 -1.99 10.09
C HIS A 105 0.36 -2.89 11.07
N SER A 106 -0.33 -3.50 12.03
CA SER A 106 0.27 -4.32 13.10
C SER A 106 0.15 -5.83 12.91
N GLY A 107 -0.70 -6.30 12.00
CA GLY A 107 -0.96 -7.72 11.77
C GLY A 107 -0.26 -8.32 10.55
N PHE A 108 -0.67 -9.55 10.23
CA PHE A 108 -0.20 -10.31 9.07
C PHE A 108 1.32 -10.59 9.01
N PRO A 109 1.96 -11.03 10.12
CA PRO A 109 3.39 -11.31 10.12
C PRO A 109 3.80 -12.40 9.12
N VAL A 110 2.99 -13.44 8.89
CA VAL A 110 3.35 -14.51 7.94
C VAL A 110 3.44 -13.93 6.53
N LEU A 111 2.42 -13.17 6.11
CA LEU A 111 2.40 -12.54 4.81
C LEU A 111 3.52 -11.50 4.65
N ARG A 112 3.75 -10.66 5.66
CA ARG A 112 4.75 -9.59 5.56
C ARG A 112 6.19 -10.09 5.56
N ASN A 113 6.48 -11.18 6.27
CA ASN A 113 7.85 -11.68 6.43
C ASN A 113 8.27 -12.63 5.30
N ASN A 114 7.32 -13.34 4.67
CA ASN A 114 7.64 -14.37 3.68
C ASN A 114 7.34 -13.93 2.24
N PHE A 115 6.50 -12.92 2.05
CA PHE A 115 6.15 -12.38 0.73
C PHE A 115 6.60 -10.92 0.68
N SER A 116 7.87 -10.71 0.36
CA SER A 116 8.48 -9.37 0.28
C SER A 116 7.79 -8.51 -0.79
N THR A 117 7.98 -7.20 -0.72
CA THR A 117 7.36 -6.29 -1.67
C THR A 117 8.31 -5.98 -2.81
N ASN A 118 7.91 -6.32 -4.03
CA ASN A 118 8.46 -5.83 -5.27
C ASN A 118 7.29 -5.67 -6.24
N PHE A 119 6.88 -4.44 -6.55
CA PHE A 119 5.70 -4.19 -7.38
C PHE A 119 5.79 -4.92 -8.73
N LEU A 120 6.97 -4.93 -9.36
CA LEU A 120 7.14 -5.51 -10.69
C LEU A 120 7.32 -7.03 -10.64
N GLY A 121 7.72 -7.59 -9.50
CA GLY A 121 8.09 -8.99 -9.38
C GLY A 121 6.92 -9.94 -9.65
N LYS A 122 7.20 -11.01 -10.40
CA LYS A 122 6.30 -12.12 -10.69
C LYS A 122 7.01 -13.43 -10.42
N TYR A 123 6.44 -14.24 -9.53
CA TYR A 123 6.89 -15.59 -9.24
C TYR A 123 5.90 -16.61 -9.81
N THR A 124 6.42 -17.72 -10.34
CA THR A 124 5.64 -18.89 -10.76
C THR A 124 6.39 -20.17 -10.39
N GLY A 125 5.73 -21.33 -10.48
CA GLY A 125 6.31 -22.61 -10.04
C GLY A 125 6.00 -22.92 -8.58
N ASN A 126 6.92 -23.59 -7.89
CA ASN A 126 6.71 -24.12 -6.54
C ASN A 126 7.06 -23.08 -5.45
N ILE A 127 6.32 -21.97 -5.42
CA ILE A 127 6.50 -20.93 -4.42
C ILE A 127 6.24 -21.54 -3.02
N PRO A 128 7.19 -21.48 -2.07
CA PRO A 128 6.95 -21.99 -0.73
C PRO A 128 5.81 -21.23 -0.04
N ILE A 129 4.88 -21.98 0.54
CA ILE A 129 3.75 -21.46 1.31
C ILE A 129 4.00 -21.79 2.80
N PRO A 130 4.45 -20.82 3.61
CA PRO A 130 4.67 -21.04 5.04
C PRO A 130 3.38 -21.36 5.79
N ASP A 131 3.50 -22.08 6.90
CA ASP A 131 2.40 -22.35 7.81
C ASP A 131 1.71 -21.05 8.25
N GLY A 132 0.38 -21.07 8.26
CA GLY A 132 -0.45 -19.91 8.62
C GLY A 132 -0.72 -18.92 7.48
N THR A 133 -0.13 -19.11 6.29
CA THR A 133 -0.40 -18.26 5.11
C THR A 133 -1.90 -18.27 4.77
N ASP A 134 -2.51 -19.44 4.66
CA ASP A 134 -3.94 -19.56 4.33
C ASP A 134 -4.85 -18.92 5.38
N ALA A 135 -4.49 -19.02 6.66
CA ALA A 135 -5.24 -18.41 7.75
C ALA A 135 -5.18 -16.87 7.68
N GLU A 136 -4.01 -16.31 7.36
CA GLU A 136 -3.83 -14.88 7.15
C GLU A 136 -4.52 -14.37 5.87
N ILE A 137 -4.46 -15.11 4.77
CA ILE A 137 -5.22 -14.80 3.54
C ILE A 137 -6.72 -14.79 3.84
N ALA A 138 -7.24 -15.84 4.47
CA ALA A 138 -8.65 -15.93 4.81
C ALA A 138 -9.08 -14.78 5.75
N ARG A 139 -8.22 -14.38 6.70
CA ARG A 139 -8.48 -13.21 7.55
C ARG A 139 -8.47 -11.92 6.74
N MET A 140 -7.54 -11.75 5.79
CA MET A 140 -7.47 -10.59 4.91
C MET A 140 -8.75 -10.42 4.10
N LEU A 141 -9.18 -11.48 3.42
CA LEU A 141 -10.41 -11.49 2.62
C LEU A 141 -11.65 -11.19 3.47
N ARG A 142 -11.72 -11.72 4.70
CA ARG A 142 -12.81 -11.38 5.63
C ARG A 142 -12.83 -9.90 6.05
N ILE A 143 -11.67 -9.26 6.22
CA ILE A 143 -11.61 -7.82 6.53
C ILE A 143 -12.19 -7.01 5.37
N TRP A 144 -11.79 -7.32 4.14
CA TRP A 144 -12.27 -6.61 2.95
C TRP A 144 -13.76 -6.85 2.71
N ASP A 145 -14.22 -8.09 2.83
CA ASP A 145 -15.64 -8.44 2.67
C ASP A 145 -16.52 -7.75 3.73
N SER A 146 -16.10 -7.79 5.00
CA SER A 146 -16.82 -7.10 6.09
C SER A 146 -16.84 -5.59 5.88
N ALA A 147 -15.73 -5.00 5.41
CA ALA A 147 -15.66 -3.57 5.10
C ALA A 147 -16.63 -3.18 3.99
N ARG A 148 -16.64 -3.90 2.87
CA ARG A 148 -17.52 -3.62 1.73
C ARG A 148 -19.00 -3.81 2.08
N LYS A 149 -19.36 -4.87 2.80
CA LYS A 149 -20.74 -5.10 3.28
C LYS A 149 -21.23 -3.98 4.20
N ALA A 150 -20.47 -3.69 5.26
CA ALA A 150 -20.84 -2.65 6.22
C ALA A 150 -20.93 -1.26 5.57
N THR A 151 -20.07 -1.00 4.58
CA THR A 151 -20.08 0.24 3.80
C THR A 151 -21.32 0.35 2.94
N ALA A 152 -21.64 -0.67 2.14
CA ALA A 152 -22.83 -0.66 1.28
C ALA A 152 -24.12 -0.44 2.10
N GLU A 153 -24.26 -1.16 3.21
CA GLU A 153 -25.40 -1.00 4.13
C GLU A 153 -25.48 0.43 4.70
N ARG A 154 -24.34 0.97 5.15
CA ARG A 154 -24.31 2.29 5.78
C ARG A 154 -24.56 3.42 4.77
N LEU A 155 -23.95 3.37 3.60
CA LEU A 155 -24.14 4.38 2.55
C LEU A 155 -25.58 4.38 2.03
N ALA A 156 -26.23 3.22 1.92
CA ALA A 156 -27.65 3.13 1.57
C ALA A 156 -28.55 3.86 2.58
N VAL A 157 -28.26 3.76 3.88
CA VAL A 157 -28.98 4.51 4.93
C VAL A 157 -28.71 6.01 4.85
N LEU A 158 -27.48 6.41 4.50
CA LEU A 158 -27.10 7.82 4.36
C LEU A 158 -27.57 8.45 3.04
N GLY A 159 -27.94 7.64 2.05
CA GLY A 159 -28.21 8.10 0.68
C GLY A 159 -26.95 8.63 -0.02
N GLU A 160 -25.77 8.15 0.38
CA GLU A 160 -24.47 8.57 -0.17
C GLU A 160 -24.02 7.63 -1.30
N VAL A 161 -23.19 8.15 -2.21
CA VAL A 161 -22.65 7.40 -3.35
C VAL A 161 -21.51 6.49 -2.88
N ASP A 162 -21.53 5.24 -3.33
CA ASP A 162 -20.42 4.31 -3.18
C ASP A 162 -19.48 4.41 -4.40
N GLU A 163 -18.26 4.93 -4.20
CA GLU A 163 -17.26 5.07 -5.27
C GLU A 163 -16.46 3.77 -5.49
N GLY A 164 -16.79 2.70 -4.77
CA GLY A 164 -16.23 1.36 -4.94
C GLY A 164 -14.94 1.10 -4.15
N PHE A 165 -14.52 2.03 -3.28
CA PHE A 165 -13.40 1.83 -2.35
C PHE A 165 -13.85 1.13 -1.06
N LEU A 166 -12.94 0.63 -0.22
CA LEU A 166 -13.32 -0.20 0.95
C LEU A 166 -14.39 0.44 1.84
N PHE A 167 -14.37 1.78 1.95
CA PHE A 167 -15.30 2.56 2.78
C PHE A 167 -16.03 3.67 2.01
N GLY A 168 -16.36 3.40 0.74
CA GLY A 168 -17.14 4.27 -0.13
C GLY A 168 -16.24 5.03 -1.09
N GLY A 169 -15.71 6.16 -0.62
CA GLY A 169 -14.61 6.87 -1.27
C GLY A 169 -13.24 6.32 -0.85
N PHE A 170 -12.20 6.67 -1.61
CA PHE A 170 -10.82 6.29 -1.26
C PHE A 170 -10.44 6.83 0.11
N SER A 171 -9.74 6.01 0.89
CA SER A 171 -9.30 6.37 2.23
C SER A 171 -7.90 5.85 2.51
N ILE A 172 -7.32 6.29 3.64
CA ILE A 172 -6.06 5.74 4.16
C ILE A 172 -6.14 4.20 4.30
N ALA A 173 -7.32 3.62 4.55
CA ALA A 173 -7.45 2.16 4.62
C ALA A 173 -7.08 1.48 3.29
N ASP A 174 -7.55 2.02 2.16
CA ASP A 174 -7.23 1.51 0.83
C ASP A 174 -5.72 1.62 0.54
N ALA A 175 -5.11 2.75 0.89
CA ALA A 175 -3.66 2.95 0.78
C ALA A 175 -2.87 1.87 1.55
N PHE A 176 -3.36 1.46 2.72
CA PHE A 176 -2.71 0.45 3.57
C PHE A 176 -2.72 -0.96 2.98
N PHE A 177 -3.76 -1.28 2.20
CA PHE A 177 -3.88 -2.55 1.48
C PHE A 177 -3.29 -2.51 0.07
N TRP A 178 -2.91 -1.36 -0.47
CA TRP A 178 -2.33 -1.28 -1.82
C TRP A 178 -1.09 -2.20 -2.02
N PRO A 179 -0.06 -2.18 -1.15
CA PRO A 179 1.07 -3.12 -1.28
C PRO A 179 0.72 -4.58 -0.96
N VAL A 180 -0.46 -4.83 -0.39
CA VAL A 180 -0.96 -6.20 -0.18
C VAL A 180 -1.46 -6.76 -1.50
N LEU A 181 -2.19 -5.97 -2.29
CA LEU A 181 -2.63 -6.38 -3.63
C LEU A 181 -1.45 -6.81 -4.51
N TRP A 182 -0.30 -6.14 -4.36
CA TRP A 182 0.92 -6.52 -5.07
C TRP A 182 1.37 -7.92 -4.68
N ARG A 183 1.34 -8.30 -3.40
CA ARG A 183 1.70 -9.66 -2.95
C ARG A 183 0.78 -10.70 -3.56
N PHE A 184 -0.53 -10.45 -3.56
CA PHE A 184 -1.48 -11.36 -4.21
C PHE A 184 -1.12 -11.58 -5.69
N ARG A 185 -0.76 -10.50 -6.39
CA ARG A 185 -0.32 -10.58 -7.80
C ARG A 185 1.04 -11.27 -7.96
N SER A 186 2.06 -10.84 -7.22
CA SER A 186 3.46 -11.27 -7.36
C SER A 186 3.67 -12.74 -7.05
N TYR A 187 2.93 -13.27 -6.08
CA TYR A 187 3.09 -14.64 -5.60
C TYR A 187 1.94 -15.56 -5.98
N GLY A 188 0.94 -15.07 -6.74
CA GLY A 188 -0.24 -15.84 -7.10
C GLY A 188 -1.02 -16.33 -5.88
N LEU A 189 -1.11 -15.52 -4.82
CA LEU A 189 -1.85 -15.91 -3.62
C LEU A 189 -3.33 -16.12 -3.95
N SER A 190 -3.93 -17.15 -3.36
CA SER A 190 -5.32 -17.52 -3.65
C SER A 190 -6.29 -16.40 -3.30
N LEU A 191 -7.25 -16.17 -4.21
CA LEU A 191 -8.42 -15.31 -4.00
C LEU A 191 -9.67 -16.13 -3.68
N ASP A 192 -9.51 -17.42 -3.37
CA ASP A 192 -10.63 -18.28 -2.99
C ASP A 192 -11.32 -17.73 -1.74
N GLY A 193 -12.63 -17.55 -1.84
CA GLY A 193 -13.44 -16.92 -0.78
C GLY A 193 -13.48 -15.39 -0.83
N ALA A 194 -12.84 -14.73 -1.81
CA ALA A 194 -13.11 -13.32 -2.09
C ALA A 194 -14.53 -13.17 -2.65
N SER A 195 -15.32 -12.26 -2.07
CA SER A 195 -16.64 -11.96 -2.59
C SER A 195 -16.56 -11.11 -3.87
N PRO A 196 -17.65 -11.05 -4.68
CA PRO A 196 -17.69 -10.19 -5.86
C PRO A 196 -17.36 -8.72 -5.54
N ASP A 197 -17.78 -8.20 -4.38
CA ASP A 197 -17.50 -6.83 -3.96
C ASP A 197 -16.02 -6.61 -3.64
N VAL A 198 -15.34 -7.61 -3.06
CA VAL A 198 -13.88 -7.56 -2.83
C VAL A 198 -13.15 -7.55 -4.16
N LEU A 199 -13.54 -8.42 -5.09
CA LEU A 199 -12.94 -8.49 -6.42
C LEU A 199 -13.16 -7.19 -7.21
N ALA A 200 -14.35 -6.58 -7.10
CA ALA A 200 -14.65 -5.27 -7.68
C ALA A 200 -13.79 -4.16 -7.07
N TRP A 201 -13.59 -4.16 -5.74
CA TRP A 201 -12.68 -3.22 -5.07
C TRP A 201 -11.22 -3.40 -5.52
N MET A 202 -10.74 -4.64 -5.62
CA MET A 202 -9.39 -4.90 -6.13
C MET A 202 -9.24 -4.38 -7.57
N ALA A 203 -10.24 -4.63 -8.42
CA ALA A 203 -10.25 -4.12 -9.78
C ALA A 203 -10.29 -2.58 -9.81
N LYS A 204 -11.05 -1.94 -8.91
CA LYS A 204 -11.08 -0.48 -8.74
C LYS A 204 -9.70 0.05 -8.40
N MET A 205 -9.01 -0.52 -7.40
CA MET A 205 -7.64 -0.12 -7.02
C MET A 205 -6.65 -0.27 -8.17
N TRP A 206 -6.66 -1.39 -8.89
CA TRP A 206 -5.75 -1.62 -10.02
C TRP A 206 -6.04 -0.73 -11.24
N ASN A 207 -7.29 -0.32 -11.43
CA ASN A 207 -7.69 0.45 -12.61
C ASN A 207 -7.78 1.96 -12.38
N ASP A 208 -7.74 2.41 -11.13
CA ASP A 208 -7.78 3.81 -10.78
C ASP A 208 -6.60 4.58 -11.41
N PRO A 209 -6.85 5.76 -12.02
CA PRO A 209 -5.81 6.52 -12.70
C PRO A 209 -4.61 6.90 -11.82
N VAL A 210 -4.84 7.20 -10.53
CA VAL A 210 -3.76 7.55 -9.60
C VAL A 210 -2.86 6.33 -9.37
N PHE A 211 -3.45 5.17 -9.16
CA PHE A 211 -2.71 3.93 -8.93
C PHE A 211 -2.01 3.41 -10.18
N LYS A 212 -2.56 3.66 -11.36
CA LYS A 212 -1.85 3.44 -12.64
C LYS A 212 -0.63 4.35 -12.77
N ALA A 213 -0.77 5.64 -12.47
CA ALA A 213 0.36 6.58 -12.50
C ALA A 213 1.45 6.23 -11.47
N LEU A 214 1.06 5.77 -10.27
CA LEU A 214 2.00 5.22 -9.28
C LEU A 214 2.71 3.98 -9.83
N GLY A 215 1.96 3.05 -10.43
CA GLY A 215 2.52 1.87 -11.08
C GLY A 215 3.54 2.23 -12.17
N ASP A 216 3.23 3.21 -13.01
CA ASP A 216 4.14 3.75 -14.03
C ASP A 216 5.42 4.32 -13.42
N SER A 217 5.31 5.07 -12.33
CA SER A 217 6.48 5.57 -11.57
C SER A 217 7.35 4.41 -11.07
N TYR A 218 6.76 3.29 -10.65
CA TYR A 218 7.53 2.12 -10.21
C TYR A 218 8.28 1.44 -11.36
N TYR A 219 7.72 1.42 -12.57
CA TYR A 219 8.44 0.98 -13.77
C TYR A 219 9.61 1.91 -14.11
N VAL A 220 9.41 3.23 -14.03
CA VAL A 220 10.49 4.21 -14.23
C VAL A 220 11.60 4.04 -13.20
N GLN A 221 11.27 3.78 -11.93
CA GLN A 221 12.27 3.46 -10.90
C GLN A 221 13.13 2.26 -11.32
N ALA A 222 12.55 1.24 -11.93
CA ALA A 222 13.27 0.03 -12.36
C ALA A 222 14.26 0.26 -13.52
N GLU A 223 14.14 1.36 -14.26
CA GLU A 223 15.06 1.73 -15.34
C GLU A 223 16.39 2.31 -14.80
N ASP A 224 16.40 2.82 -13.56
CA ASP A 224 17.61 3.29 -12.89
C ASP A 224 18.20 2.22 -11.96
N PRO A 225 19.37 1.64 -12.30
CA PRO A 225 20.02 0.61 -11.49
C PRO A 225 20.31 1.03 -10.05
N LYS A 226 20.43 2.34 -9.78
CA LYS A 226 20.70 2.85 -8.42
C LYS A 226 19.52 2.66 -7.47
N THR A 227 18.33 2.42 -8.00
CA THR A 227 17.13 2.15 -7.20
C THR A 227 16.98 0.65 -6.88
N CYS A 228 17.75 -0.22 -7.54
CA CYS A 228 17.65 -1.67 -7.38
C CYS A 228 18.16 -2.11 -6.01
N ILE A 229 17.43 -3.06 -5.41
CA ILE A 229 17.85 -3.72 -4.18
C ILE A 229 17.91 -5.22 -4.50
N ALA A 230 19.10 -5.71 -4.84
CA ALA A 230 19.30 -7.08 -5.35
C ALA A 230 18.68 -8.17 -4.48
N HIS A 231 18.64 -7.97 -3.15
CA HIS A 231 17.96 -8.89 -2.24
C HIS A 231 16.45 -9.03 -2.52
N TYR A 232 15.77 -7.94 -2.88
CA TYR A 232 14.32 -7.90 -3.12
C TYR A 232 13.93 -8.09 -4.59
N ASP A 233 14.89 -8.11 -5.52
CA ASP A 233 14.61 -8.47 -6.91
C ASP A 233 14.12 -9.91 -6.98
N ASP A 234 14.94 -10.86 -6.56
CA ASP A 234 14.58 -12.26 -6.49
C ASP A 234 14.90 -12.84 -5.10
N ILE A 235 13.85 -13.01 -4.29
CA ILE A 235 13.96 -13.59 -2.94
C ILE A 235 14.06 -15.12 -2.97
N PHE A 236 13.80 -15.75 -4.12
CA PHE A 236 13.86 -17.20 -4.33
C PHE A 236 14.95 -17.61 -5.32
N ARG A 237 15.92 -16.73 -5.61
CA ARG A 237 17.02 -16.97 -6.57
C ARG A 237 17.83 -18.25 -6.34
N ASP A 238 17.82 -18.76 -5.11
CA ASP A 238 18.53 -19.98 -4.71
C ASP A 238 17.65 -21.25 -4.87
N ARG A 239 16.47 -21.13 -5.51
CA ARG A 239 15.53 -22.22 -5.77
C ARG A 239 15.28 -22.41 -7.26
N ASP A 240 15.72 -23.55 -7.79
CA ASP A 240 15.57 -23.88 -9.22
C ASP A 240 14.10 -24.15 -9.64
N ASP A 241 13.23 -24.47 -8.67
CA ASP A 241 11.82 -24.80 -8.88
C ASP A 241 10.86 -23.58 -8.81
N VAL A 242 11.41 -22.38 -8.60
CA VAL A 242 10.68 -21.12 -8.62
C VAL A 242 11.22 -20.24 -9.74
N GLN A 243 10.32 -19.74 -10.58
CA GLN A 243 10.68 -18.88 -11.71
C GLN A 243 10.34 -17.43 -11.38
N TYR A 244 11.33 -16.55 -11.52
CA TYR A 244 11.18 -15.10 -11.36
C TYR A 244 11.15 -14.39 -12.71
N SER A 245 10.26 -13.41 -12.84
CA SER A 245 10.14 -12.51 -13.98
C SER A 245 9.53 -11.18 -13.54
N LEU A 246 9.42 -10.22 -14.46
CA LEU A 246 8.72 -8.97 -14.20
C LEU A 246 7.35 -8.98 -14.90
N PHE A 247 6.34 -8.43 -14.25
CA PHE A 247 5.08 -8.10 -14.93
C PHE A 247 5.35 -7.07 -16.02
N PRO A 248 4.71 -7.19 -17.19
CA PRO A 248 4.79 -6.17 -18.21
C PRO A 248 4.01 -4.93 -17.78
N ARG A 249 4.40 -3.76 -18.29
CA ARG A 249 3.82 -2.47 -17.92
C ARG A 249 2.32 -2.36 -18.24
N ASP A 250 1.85 -3.09 -19.25
CA ASP A 250 0.45 -3.17 -19.68
C ASP A 250 -0.34 -4.29 -18.98
N TRP A 251 0.20 -4.92 -17.94
CA TRP A 251 -0.54 -5.91 -17.16
C TRP A 251 -1.85 -5.33 -16.59
N THR A 252 -2.92 -6.11 -16.67
CA THR A 252 -4.24 -5.75 -16.13
C THR A 252 -4.72 -6.80 -15.14
N PHE A 253 -5.45 -6.35 -14.13
CA PHE A 253 -6.12 -7.25 -13.20
C PHE A 253 -7.39 -7.80 -13.84
N SER A 254 -7.42 -9.11 -14.05
CA SER A 254 -8.63 -9.86 -14.44
C SER A 254 -8.99 -10.83 -13.34
N VAL A 255 -10.27 -10.88 -12.97
CA VAL A 255 -10.80 -11.97 -12.16
C VAL A 255 -10.93 -13.18 -13.08
N SER A 256 -10.21 -14.26 -12.80
CA SER A 256 -10.48 -15.56 -13.42
C SER A 256 -11.89 -15.97 -12.98
N GLY A 257 -12.81 -16.11 -13.93
CA GLY A 257 -14.18 -16.57 -13.66
C GLY A 257 -14.26 -18.03 -13.27
#